data_AF-A0A8J2J2L9-F1
#
_entry.id   AF-A0A8J2J2L9-F1
#
_cell.length_a   1.000
_cell.length_b   1.000
_cell.length_c   1.000
_cell.angle_alpha   90.00
_cell.angle_beta   90.00
_cell.angle_gamma   90.00
#
_symmetry.space_group_name_H-M   'P 1'
#
loop_
_entity.id
_entity.type
_entity.pdbx_description
1 polymer ?
#
loop_
_entity_poly.entity_id
_entity_poly.type
_entity_poly.pdbx_seq_one_letter_code
_entity_poly.pdbx_strand_id
1 'polypeptide(L)'
;GSGWDSGSNESNNIPPNRTASVTVSGKNPGYGATGKMLLQAALTVLNERQLLPRNGGVYTPGVAFARTTLIDRLNAEGVKFEMQS
;
A
#
# COMPACT_ATOMS: atom_id res chain seq x y z
N GLY A 1 4.92 6.14 -10.17
CA GLY A 1 4.16 7.33 -9.72
C GLY A 1 5.13 8.43 -9.36
N SER A 2 4.69 9.68 -9.41
CA SER A 2 5.52 10.86 -9.07
C SER A 2 4.87 11.65 -7.94
N GLY A 3 5.68 12.30 -7.10
CA GLY A 3 5.26 13.09 -5.94
C GLY A 3 6.36 14.04 -5.44
N TRP A 4 6.21 14.53 -4.21
CA TRP A 4 7.11 15.53 -3.60
C TRP A 4 7.93 14.92 -2.46
N ASP A 5 9.17 15.38 -2.27
CA ASP A 5 10.07 14.90 -1.19
C ASP A 5 9.67 15.41 0.22
N SER A 6 8.98 16.54 0.27
CA SER A 6 8.57 17.26 1.47
C SER A 6 7.05 17.46 1.43
N GLY A 7 6.40 17.54 2.59
CA GLY A 7 4.97 17.83 2.73
C GLY A 7 4.55 19.23 2.29
N SER A 8 5.24 19.81 1.30
CA SER A 8 4.73 20.98 0.58
C SER A 8 3.41 20.55 -0.06
N ASN A 9 2.31 20.97 0.55
CA ASN A 9 1.00 20.96 -0.08
C ASN A 9 1.16 21.48 -1.52
N GLU A 10 0.33 20.95 -2.43
CA GLU A 10 0.15 21.41 -3.81
C GLU A 10 -0.02 22.96 -3.94
N SER A 11 -0.22 23.65 -2.82
CA SER A 11 -0.27 25.10 -2.60
C SER A 11 0.81 25.94 -3.28
N ASN A 12 2.01 25.41 -3.53
CA ASN A 12 3.11 26.23 -4.07
C ASN A 12 3.36 26.05 -5.59
N ASN A 13 2.50 25.31 -6.30
CA ASN A 13 2.64 25.08 -7.75
C ASN A 13 4.01 24.48 -8.16
N ILE A 14 4.66 23.80 -7.22
CA ILE A 14 5.96 23.14 -7.42
C ILE A 14 5.67 21.83 -8.16
N PRO A 15 6.34 21.52 -9.28
CA PRO A 15 6.17 20.23 -9.95
C PRO A 15 6.67 19.07 -9.07
N PRO A 16 6.13 17.85 -9.25
CA PRO A 16 6.65 16.66 -8.56
C PRO A 16 8.16 16.51 -8.79
N ASN A 17 8.94 16.41 -7.72
CA ASN A 17 10.40 16.29 -7.77
C ASN A 17 10.89 14.87 -7.43
N ARG A 18 9.97 13.94 -7.18
CA ARG A 18 10.28 12.55 -6.84
C ARG A 18 9.48 11.59 -7.72
N THR A 19 10.13 10.52 -8.15
CA THR A 19 9.47 9.40 -8.85
C THR A 19 9.76 8.11 -8.11
N ALA A 20 8.76 7.23 -8.04
CA ALA A 20 8.87 5.89 -7.51
C ALA A 20 8.25 4.91 -8.51
N SER A 21 8.97 3.85 -8.85
CA SER A 21 8.47 2.74 -9.65
C SER A 21 8.52 1.48 -8.80
N VAL A 22 7.44 0.71 -8.82
CA VAL A 22 7.31 -0.52 -8.02
C VAL A 22 6.79 -1.62 -8.94
N THR A 23 7.46 -2.77 -8.90
CA THR A 23 6.98 -4.00 -9.52
C THR A 23 6.18 -4.79 -8.49
N VAL A 24 5.02 -5.28 -8.89
CA VAL A 24 4.24 -6.25 -8.11
C VAL A 24 4.20 -7.57 -8.88
N SER A 25 4.67 -8.65 -8.27
CA SER A 25 4.71 -9.98 -8.91
C SER A 25 4.10 -11.04 -8.01
N GLY A 26 3.55 -12.11 -8.62
CA GLY A 26 2.95 -13.21 -7.88
C GLY A 26 2.45 -14.32 -8.80
N LYS A 27 2.28 -15.52 -8.25
CA LYS A 27 1.68 -16.66 -8.99
C LYS A 27 0.17 -16.42 -9.14
N ASN A 28 -0.38 -16.73 -10.33
CA ASN A 28 -1.80 -16.57 -10.65
C ASN A 28 -2.34 -15.15 -10.36
N PRO A 29 -1.83 -14.12 -11.09
CA PRO A 29 -2.04 -12.71 -10.75
C PRO A 29 -3.51 -12.26 -10.77
N GLY A 30 -4.39 -12.94 -11.52
CA GLY A 30 -5.80 -12.57 -11.64
C GLY A 30 -6.65 -12.89 -10.40
N TYR A 31 -6.77 -14.18 -10.05
CA TYR A 31 -7.66 -14.63 -8.97
C TYR A 31 -6.92 -15.09 -7.72
N GLY A 32 -5.84 -15.86 -7.86
CA GLY A 32 -5.09 -16.40 -6.72
C GLY A 32 -4.43 -15.29 -5.90
N ALA A 33 -3.70 -14.40 -6.58
CA ALA A 33 -3.06 -13.25 -5.93
C ALA A 33 -4.10 -12.30 -5.30
N THR A 34 -5.19 -12.01 -6.01
CA THR A 34 -6.27 -11.13 -5.51
C THR A 34 -6.94 -11.70 -4.26
N GLY A 35 -7.24 -13.00 -4.24
CA GLY A 35 -7.79 -13.66 -3.06
C GLY A 35 -6.85 -13.62 -1.86
N LYS A 36 -5.54 -13.83 -2.09
CA LYS A 36 -4.52 -13.65 -1.05
C LYS A 36 -4.44 -12.21 -0.54
N MET A 37 -4.47 -11.22 -1.44
CA MET A 37 -4.48 -9.81 -1.06
C MET A 37 -5.66 -9.46 -0.17
N LEU A 38 -6.86 -9.93 -0.52
CA LEU A 38 -8.07 -9.72 0.29
C LEU A 38 -7.95 -10.38 1.67
N LEU A 39 -7.48 -11.63 1.73
CA LEU A 39 -7.31 -12.35 3.00
C LEU A 39 -6.29 -11.66 3.92
N GLN A 40 -5.13 -11.27 3.39
CA GLN A 40 -4.12 -10.57 4.19
C GLN A 40 -4.62 -9.21 4.67
N ALA A 41 -5.35 -8.46 3.82
CA ALA A 41 -5.98 -7.20 4.21
C ALA A 41 -6.98 -7.40 5.35
N ALA A 42 -7.86 -8.40 5.27
CA ALA A 42 -8.82 -8.71 6.32
C ALA A 42 -8.14 -9.06 7.65
N LEU A 43 -7.08 -9.87 7.61
CA LEU A 43 -6.30 -10.22 8.79
C LEU A 43 -5.57 -9.00 9.38
N THR A 44 -5.08 -8.08 8.55
CA THR A 44 -4.50 -6.81 9.04
C THR A 44 -5.58 -5.95 9.71
N VAL A 45 -6.80 -5.89 9.15
CA VAL A 45 -7.91 -5.18 9.82
C VAL A 45 -8.24 -5.76 11.19
N LEU A 46 -8.24 -7.09 11.29
CA LEU A 46 -8.56 -7.78 12.54
C LEU A 46 -7.46 -7.63 13.59
N ASN A 47 -6.20 -7.81 13.20
CA ASN A 47 -5.08 -7.97 14.13
C ASN A 47 -4.29 -6.68 14.38
N GLU A 48 -4.39 -5.70 13.50
CA GLU A 48 -3.61 -4.44 13.55
C GLU A 48 -4.51 -3.21 13.63
N ARG A 49 -5.72 -3.36 14.20
CA ARG A 49 -6.74 -2.30 14.26
C ARG A 49 -6.22 -0.98 14.84
N GLN A 50 -5.27 -1.04 15.79
CA GLN A 50 -4.65 0.15 16.39
C GLN A 50 -3.81 0.98 15.41
N LEU A 51 -3.38 0.39 14.28
CA LEU A 51 -2.60 1.03 13.23
C LEU A 51 -3.48 1.59 12.10
N LEU A 52 -4.78 1.27 12.09
CA LEU A 52 -5.73 1.76 11.10
C LEU A 52 -6.26 3.17 11.44
N PRO A 53 -6.76 3.92 10.43
CA PRO A 53 -7.50 5.15 10.67
C PRO A 53 -8.65 4.96 11.68
N ARG A 54 -8.73 5.85 12.68
CA ARG A 54 -9.70 5.73 13.78
C ARG A 54 -11.06 6.34 13.47
N ASN A 55 -11.12 7.26 12.52
CA ASN A 55 -12.36 7.93 12.16
C ASN A 55 -13.19 7.00 11.27
N GLY A 56 -14.52 7.07 11.38
CA GLY A 56 -15.39 6.36 10.44
C GLY A 56 -15.25 6.89 9.00
N GLY A 57 -15.73 6.13 8.02
CA GLY A 57 -15.72 6.53 6.61
C GLY A 57 -15.17 5.45 5.69
N VAL A 58 -14.87 5.85 4.44
CA VAL A 58 -14.30 4.98 3.42
C VAL A 58 -12.85 5.41 3.18
N TYR A 59 -11.93 4.46 3.27
CA TYR A 59 -10.51 4.71 3.09
C TYR A 59 -10.00 3.96 1.86
N THR A 60 -9.13 4.62 1.10
CA THR A 60 -8.35 3.92 0.09
C THR A 60 -7.31 3.03 0.77
N PRO A 61 -6.89 1.91 0.15
CA PRO A 61 -5.91 1.00 0.74
C PRO A 61 -4.60 1.69 1.10
N GLY A 62 -4.15 2.64 0.29
CA GLY A 62 -2.93 3.42 0.54
C GLY A 62 -2.98 4.19 1.85
N VAL A 63 -4.14 4.78 2.20
CA VAL A 63 -4.31 5.49 3.48
C VAL A 63 -4.55 4.51 4.62
N ALA A 64 -5.39 3.49 4.39
CA ALA A 64 -5.78 2.54 5.44
C ALA A 64 -4.59 1.70 5.94
N PHE A 65 -3.71 1.25 5.03
CA PHE A 65 -2.68 0.27 5.33
C PHE A 65 -1.26 0.84 5.38
N ALA A 66 -1.05 2.15 5.14
CA ALA A 66 0.28 2.78 5.10
C ALA A 66 1.17 2.49 6.31
N ARG A 67 0.57 2.25 7.48
CA ARG A 67 1.27 2.04 8.75
C ARG A 67 1.15 0.62 9.29
N THR A 68 0.75 -0.33 8.44
CA THR A 68 0.51 -1.74 8.81
C THR A 68 1.58 -2.66 8.24
N THR A 69 1.58 -3.91 8.67
CA THR A 69 2.49 -4.97 8.17
C THR A 69 1.97 -5.68 6.92
N LEU A 70 0.92 -5.15 6.27
CA LEU A 70 0.26 -5.81 5.14
C LEU A 70 1.22 -6.18 4.00
N ILE A 71 2.13 -5.26 3.63
CA ILE A 71 3.10 -5.50 2.55
C ILE A 71 4.10 -6.61 2.93
N ASP A 72 4.57 -6.64 4.18
CA ASP A 72 5.49 -7.69 4.65
C ASP A 72 4.85 -9.07 4.58
N ARG A 73 3.58 -9.15 4.98
CA ARG A 73 2.80 -10.39 4.93
C ARG A 73 2.52 -10.85 3.51
N LEU A 74 2.18 -9.91 2.62
CA LEU A 74 2.01 -10.21 1.19
C LEU A 74 3.30 -10.71 0.56
N ASN A 75 4.42 -10.07 0.89
CA ASN A 75 5.74 -10.51 0.48
C ASN A 75 6.02 -11.93 0.96
N ALA A 76 5.71 -12.27 2.22
CA ALA A 76 5.88 -13.61 2.77
C ALA A 76 5.01 -14.66 2.04
N GLU A 77 3.81 -14.27 1.62
CA GLU A 77 2.84 -15.11 0.89
C GLU A 77 3.06 -15.21 -0.63
N GLY A 78 4.15 -14.60 -1.13
CA GLY A 78 4.56 -14.69 -2.53
C GLY A 78 3.90 -13.66 -3.46
N VAL A 79 3.28 -12.62 -2.91
CA VAL A 79 2.91 -11.39 -3.64
C VAL A 79 4.00 -10.36 -3.36
N LYS A 80 5.00 -10.30 -4.23
CA LYS A 80 6.23 -9.53 -4.02
C LYS A 80 6.07 -8.09 -4.48
N PHE A 81 6.49 -7.15 -3.65
CA PHE A 81 6.58 -5.72 -3.93
C PHE A 81 8.05 -5.30 -3.92
N GLU A 82 8.54 -4.80 -5.05
CA GLU A 82 9.95 -4.46 -5.23
C GLU A 82 10.08 -3.07 -5.83
N MET A 83 10.88 -2.19 -5.21
CA MET A 83 11.21 -0.91 -5.84
C MET A 83 12.10 -1.15 -7.04
N GLN A 84 11.80 -0.47 -8.14
CA GLN A 84 12.73 -0.35 -9.25
C GLN A 84 13.63 0.86 -9.03
N SER A 85 14.93 0.64 -9.24
CA SER A 85 15.96 1.68 -9.25
C SER A 85 15.87 2.58 -10.47
#